data_AF-A0A225DNE8-F1
#
_entry.id   AF-A0A225DNE8-F1
#
_cell.length_a   1.000
_cell.length_b   1.000
_cell.length_c   1.000
_cell.angle_alpha   90.00
_cell.angle_beta   90.00
_cell.angle_gamma   90.00
#
_symmetry.space_group_name_H-M   'P 1'
#
loop_
_entity.id
_entity.type
_entity.pdbx_description
1 polymer ?
#
loop_
_entity_poly.entity_id
_entity_poly.type
_entity_poly.pdbx_seq_one_letter_code
_entity_poly.pdbx_strand_id
1 'polypeptide(L)'
;MTFLIDGYNLLHAVGWATPRMRAGALEAARGKLIDWLATSPAHTTGAGRFRVVFDAQRGSAPSLEQNRRGVWVRYAYRRTADDEIEDLLDAESNPKQVTVVSNDMRLHESARHAGARGWGCEAFLDWLIQVERRTPGAPQYQPPEKPDGPASSDELDALLRAFEVPKPRRRT
;
A
#
# COMPACT_ATOMS: atom_id res chain seq x y z
N MET A 1 -16.11 6.99 -0.54
CA MET A 1 -15.85 5.64 -1.08
C MET A 1 -15.25 4.77 0.02
N THR A 2 -15.62 3.49 0.08
CA THR A 2 -15.06 2.53 1.06
C THR A 2 -14.14 1.56 0.33
N PHE A 3 -12.94 1.32 0.86
CA PHE A 3 -12.01 0.33 0.33
C PHE A 3 -11.93 -0.85 1.30
N LEU A 4 -12.23 -2.05 0.80
CA LEU A 4 -11.97 -3.33 1.45
C LEU A 4 -10.63 -3.84 0.94
N ILE A 5 -9.63 -3.89 1.79
CA ILE A 5 -8.24 -4.09 1.38
C ILE A 5 -7.76 -5.43 1.92
N ASP A 6 -7.24 -6.30 1.05
CA ASP A 6 -6.41 -7.41 1.48
C ASP A 6 -5.04 -6.87 1.90
N GLY A 7 -4.78 -6.94 3.20
CA GLY A 7 -3.58 -6.39 3.81
C GLY A 7 -2.29 -7.08 3.37
N TYR A 8 -2.29 -8.38 3.05
CA TYR A 8 -1.06 -9.04 2.60
C TYR A 8 -0.76 -8.75 1.15
N ASN A 9 -1.77 -8.77 0.30
CA ASN A 9 -1.62 -8.36 -1.09
C ASN A 9 -1.05 -6.93 -1.16
N LEU A 10 -1.59 -6.00 -0.36
CA LEU A 10 -1.07 -4.64 -0.32
C LEU A 10 0.35 -4.56 0.27
N LEU A 11 0.65 -5.29 1.35
CA LEU A 11 2.00 -5.35 1.92
C LEU A 11 3.05 -5.85 0.91
N HIS A 12 2.69 -6.85 0.09
CA HIS A 12 3.55 -7.35 -0.97
C HIS A 12 3.73 -6.32 -2.08
N ALA A 13 2.66 -5.65 -2.52
CA ALA A 13 2.71 -4.63 -3.57
C ALA A 13 3.58 -3.42 -3.18
N VAL A 14 3.56 -2.99 -1.92
CA VAL A 14 4.44 -1.89 -1.43
C VAL A 14 5.86 -2.37 -1.07
N GLY A 15 6.17 -3.65 -1.26
CA GLY A 15 7.48 -4.23 -0.96
C GLY A 15 7.81 -4.33 0.53
N TRP A 16 6.81 -4.27 1.42
CA TRP A 16 7.00 -4.34 2.88
C TRP A 16 6.82 -5.75 3.45
N ALA A 17 6.33 -6.70 2.65
CA ALA A 17 6.31 -8.11 2.97
C ALA A 17 7.14 -8.95 1.99
N THR A 18 7.96 -9.86 2.52
CA THR A 18 8.63 -10.91 1.75
C THR A 18 8.34 -12.29 2.34
N PRO A 19 8.35 -13.37 1.53
CA PRO A 19 8.03 -14.72 2.01
C PRO A 19 8.93 -15.25 3.14
N ARG A 20 10.10 -14.64 3.35
CA ARG A 20 11.10 -15.07 4.36
C ARG A 20 11.03 -14.27 5.66
N MET A 21 10.03 -13.40 5.83
CA MET A 21 9.92 -12.57 7.03
C MET A 21 9.58 -13.39 8.27
N ARG A 22 10.26 -13.08 9.37
CA ARG A 22 9.92 -13.62 10.69
C ARG A 22 8.60 -13.01 11.17
N ALA A 23 7.85 -13.75 11.99
CA ALA A 23 6.54 -13.34 12.49
C ALA A 23 6.53 -11.92 13.12
N GLY A 24 7.54 -11.57 13.93
CA GLY A 24 7.65 -10.23 14.52
C GLY A 24 7.89 -9.10 13.50
N ALA A 25 8.63 -9.38 12.42
CA ALA A 25 8.85 -8.40 11.35
C ALA A 25 7.58 -8.18 10.52
N LEU A 26 6.78 -9.24 10.33
CA LEU A 26 5.50 -9.16 9.65
C LEU A 26 4.48 -8.34 10.45
N GLU A 27 4.45 -8.51 11.78
CA GLU A 27 3.62 -7.69 12.66
C GLU A 27 3.99 -6.21 12.60
N ALA A 28 5.29 -5.89 12.61
CA ALA A 28 5.77 -4.53 12.42
C ALA A 28 5.35 -3.96 11.06
N ALA A 29 5.40 -4.77 10.00
CA ALA A 29 4.94 -4.38 8.66
C ALA A 29 3.44 -4.09 8.61
N ARG A 30 2.60 -4.89 9.28
CA ARG A 30 1.15 -4.61 9.42
C ARG A 30 0.91 -3.28 10.11
N GLY A 31 1.57 -3.04 11.24
CA GLY A 31 1.49 -1.78 11.97
C GLY A 31 1.86 -0.60 11.09
N LYS A 32 2.99 -0.69 10.38
CA LYS A 32 3.44 0.32 9.42
C LYS A 32 2.42 0.57 8.30
N LEU A 33 1.79 -0.48 7.77
CA LEU A 33 0.75 -0.34 6.74
C LEU A 33 -0.47 0.42 7.26
N ILE A 34 -0.95 0.06 8.45
CA ILE A 34 -2.11 0.70 9.07
C ILE A 34 -1.82 2.17 9.35
N ASP A 35 -0.64 2.46 9.92
CA ASP A 35 -0.23 3.85 10.18
C ASP A 35 -0.10 4.66 8.90
N TRP A 36 0.51 4.08 7.85
CA TRP A 36 0.63 4.74 6.55
C TRP A 36 -0.73 5.09 5.96
N LEU A 37 -1.68 4.15 5.97
CA LEU A 37 -3.06 4.41 5.52
C LEU A 37 -3.75 5.47 6.36
N ALA A 38 -3.62 5.42 7.69
CA ALA A 38 -4.23 6.38 8.61
C ALA A 38 -3.66 7.80 8.45
N THR A 39 -2.40 7.94 8.06
CA THR A 39 -1.78 9.25 7.81
C THR A 39 -1.94 9.75 6.38
N SER A 40 -2.45 8.93 5.47
CA SER A 40 -2.59 9.31 4.06
C SER A 40 -3.58 10.47 3.89
N PRO A 41 -3.35 11.39 2.94
CA PRO A 41 -4.31 12.46 2.60
C PRO A 41 -5.69 11.92 2.25
N ALA A 42 -5.74 10.75 1.61
CA ALA A 42 -6.98 10.07 1.28
C ALA A 42 -7.83 9.73 2.52
N HIS A 43 -7.20 9.36 3.62
CA HIS A 43 -7.89 9.15 4.89
C HIS A 43 -8.25 10.47 5.57
N THR A 44 -7.27 11.36 5.74
CA THR A 44 -7.42 12.57 6.56
C THR A 44 -8.38 13.60 5.97
N THR A 45 -8.52 13.64 4.65
CA THR A 45 -9.51 14.49 3.95
C THR A 45 -10.87 13.82 3.79
N GLY A 46 -11.01 12.54 4.17
CA GLY A 46 -12.24 11.77 4.03
C GLY A 46 -12.52 11.26 2.60
N ALA A 47 -11.57 11.38 1.68
CA ALA A 47 -11.72 10.88 0.30
C ALA A 47 -11.91 9.34 0.25
N GLY A 48 -11.28 8.61 1.18
CA GLY A 48 -11.37 7.15 1.30
C GLY A 48 -11.53 6.69 2.75
N ARG A 49 -12.48 5.76 2.96
CA ARG A 49 -12.57 4.98 4.21
C ARG A 49 -11.89 3.63 4.00
N PHE A 50 -10.96 3.28 4.87
CA PHE A 50 -10.16 2.06 4.73
C PHE A 50 -10.60 1.00 5.72
N ARG A 51 -10.82 -0.21 5.21
CA ARG A 51 -11.04 -1.42 6.00
C ARG A 51 -10.09 -2.50 5.51
N VAL A 52 -9.12 -2.85 6.34
CA VAL A 52 -8.04 -3.78 6.01
C VAL A 52 -8.32 -5.12 6.65
N VAL A 53 -8.30 -6.17 5.86
CA VAL A 53 -8.43 -7.56 6.29
C VAL A 53 -7.08 -8.24 6.19
N PHE A 54 -6.62 -8.86 7.27
CA PHE A 54 -5.43 -9.69 7.26
C PHE A 54 -5.78 -11.15 7.55
N ASP A 55 -5.18 -12.09 6.83
CA ASP A 55 -5.19 -13.50 7.25
C ASP A 55 -4.42 -13.66 8.59
N ALA A 56 -5.06 -14.29 9.58
CA ALA A 56 -4.40 -14.75 10.78
C ALA A 56 -4.18 -16.26 10.73
N GLN A 57 -3.01 -16.66 10.22
CA GLN A 57 -2.56 -18.06 10.24
C GLN A 57 -2.47 -18.68 11.64
N ARG A 58 -2.43 -17.88 12.72
CA ARG A 58 -2.25 -18.36 14.12
C ARG A 58 -2.96 -17.50 15.18
N GLY A 59 -4.15 -16.98 14.88
CA GLY A 59 -4.97 -16.38 15.94
C GLY A 59 -5.54 -17.46 16.85
N SER A 60 -5.60 -17.22 18.17
CA SER A 60 -6.24 -18.14 19.13
C SER A 60 -7.75 -17.87 19.31
N ALA A 61 -8.21 -16.68 18.92
CA ALA A 61 -9.62 -16.25 18.99
C ALA A 61 -10.00 -15.38 17.77
N PRO A 62 -11.31 -15.26 17.44
CA PRO A 62 -11.80 -14.28 16.49
C PRO A 62 -11.30 -12.89 16.88
N SER A 63 -10.60 -12.21 15.98
CA SER A 63 -10.32 -10.80 16.25
C SER A 63 -11.60 -10.02 15.99
N LEU A 64 -12.08 -9.32 17.02
CA LEU A 64 -13.07 -8.27 16.80
C LEU A 64 -12.45 -7.23 15.87
N GLU A 65 -13.28 -6.64 15.02
CA GLU A 65 -12.87 -5.51 14.20
C GLU A 65 -12.36 -4.36 15.09
N GLN A 66 -11.15 -3.89 14.80
CA GLN A 66 -10.48 -2.84 15.56
C GLN A 66 -10.45 -1.57 14.73
N ASN A 67 -10.83 -0.45 15.34
CA ASN A 67 -10.56 0.85 14.76
C ASN A 67 -9.17 1.32 15.21
N ARG A 68 -8.25 1.51 14.26
CA ARG A 68 -6.92 2.07 14.49
C ARG A 68 -6.81 3.38 13.73
N ARG A 69 -6.93 4.49 14.46
CA ARG A 69 -6.80 5.86 13.91
C ARG A 69 -7.72 6.11 12.71
N GLY A 70 -8.96 5.60 12.76
CA GLY A 70 -9.95 5.74 11.69
C GLY A 70 -9.88 4.66 10.61
N VAL A 71 -8.83 3.83 10.57
CA VAL A 71 -8.73 2.65 9.71
C VAL A 71 -9.34 1.45 10.44
N TRP A 72 -10.29 0.77 9.80
CA TRP A 72 -10.88 -0.44 10.32
C TRP A 72 -9.98 -1.64 10.00
N VAL A 73 -9.68 -2.48 10.98
CA VAL A 73 -8.78 -3.62 10.81
C VAL A 73 -9.47 -4.87 11.34
N ARG A 74 -9.49 -5.91 10.52
CA ARG A 74 -10.03 -7.22 10.88
C ARG A 74 -9.03 -8.31 10.55
N TYR A 75 -8.88 -9.28 11.44
CA TYR A 75 -8.11 -10.48 11.16
C TYR A 75 -9.05 -11.67 10.93
N ALA A 76 -8.86 -12.35 9.81
CA ALA A 76 -9.59 -13.57 9.47
C ALA A 76 -9.18 -14.69 10.43
N TYR A 77 -10.15 -15.24 11.16
CA TYR A 77 -9.90 -16.30 12.14
C TYR A 77 -10.46 -17.62 11.63
N ARG A 78 -9.59 -18.64 11.50
CA ARG A 78 -9.91 -19.97 10.92
C ARG A 78 -10.47 -19.91 9.48
N ARG A 79 -10.32 -18.76 8.82
CA ARG A 79 -10.74 -18.48 7.45
C ARG A 79 -9.66 -17.69 6.74
N THR A 80 -9.79 -17.55 5.42
CA THR A 80 -8.90 -16.70 4.64
C THR A 80 -9.34 -15.24 4.69
N ALA A 81 -8.44 -14.33 4.32
CA ALA A 81 -8.81 -12.93 4.12
C ALA A 81 -9.89 -12.80 3.03
N ASP A 82 -9.84 -13.65 2.01
CA ASP A 82 -10.80 -13.66 0.91
C ASP A 82 -12.21 -13.94 1.41
N ASP A 83 -12.36 -15.00 2.21
CA ASP A 83 -13.66 -15.40 2.78
C ASP A 83 -14.27 -14.28 3.65
N GLU A 84 -13.43 -13.59 4.44
CA GLU A 84 -13.89 -12.43 5.21
C GLU A 84 -14.30 -11.27 4.30
N ILE A 85 -13.54 -10.97 3.23
CA ILE A 85 -13.87 -9.88 2.31
C ILE A 85 -15.19 -10.17 1.58
N GLU A 86 -15.42 -11.41 1.16
CA GLU A 86 -16.67 -11.87 0.54
C GLU A 86 -17.86 -11.64 1.50
N ASP A 87 -17.77 -12.10 2.76
CA ASP A 87 -18.83 -11.84 3.75
C ASP A 87 -19.09 -10.35 3.99
N LEU A 88 -18.03 -9.54 3.99
CA LEU A 88 -18.15 -8.09 4.18
C LEU A 88 -18.82 -7.40 3.00
N LEU A 89 -18.64 -7.93 1.78
CA LEU A 89 -19.34 -7.46 0.59
C LEU A 89 -20.82 -7.85 0.64
N ASP A 90 -21.11 -9.10 1.01
CA ASP A 90 -22.48 -9.61 1.08
C ASP A 90 -23.31 -8.88 2.16
N ALA A 91 -22.67 -8.47 3.25
CA ALA A 91 -23.29 -7.68 4.30
C ALA A 91 -23.42 -6.18 3.95
N GLU A 92 -22.83 -5.70 2.86
CA GLU A 92 -22.85 -4.28 2.51
C GLU A 92 -24.16 -3.87 1.85
N SER A 93 -24.77 -2.83 2.40
CA SER A 93 -26.02 -2.22 1.90
C SER A 93 -25.87 -1.50 0.56
N ASN A 94 -24.68 -0.97 0.27
CA ASN A 94 -24.39 -0.23 -0.96
C ASN A 94 -23.03 -0.63 -1.58
N PRO A 95 -22.94 -1.84 -2.17
CA PRO A 95 -21.68 -2.38 -2.69
C PRO A 95 -21.09 -1.54 -3.82
N LYS A 96 -21.89 -0.74 -4.54
CA LYS A 96 -21.42 0.20 -5.58
C LYS A 96 -20.44 1.26 -5.06
N GLN A 97 -20.50 1.58 -3.77
CA GLN A 97 -19.58 2.50 -3.10
C GLN A 97 -18.33 1.81 -2.54
N VAL A 98 -18.27 0.48 -2.65
CA VAL A 98 -17.15 -0.34 -2.19
C VAL A 98 -16.19 -0.63 -3.33
N THR A 99 -14.91 -0.71 -2.98
CA THR A 99 -13.85 -1.17 -3.86
C THR A 99 -12.97 -2.15 -3.11
N VAL A 100 -12.89 -3.36 -3.64
CA VAL A 100 -12.00 -4.40 -3.15
C VAL A 100 -10.62 -4.16 -3.73
N VAL A 101 -9.59 -4.18 -2.88
CA VAL A 101 -8.19 -3.99 -3.28
C VAL A 101 -7.44 -5.28 -3.00
N SER A 102 -7.09 -5.99 -4.06
CA SER A 102 -6.29 -7.23 -4.02
C SER A 102 -5.71 -7.49 -5.41
N ASN A 103 -4.62 -8.25 -5.50
CA ASN A 103 -4.11 -8.76 -6.78
C ASN A 103 -4.69 -10.15 -7.13
N ASP A 104 -5.56 -10.71 -6.29
CA ASP A 104 -6.28 -11.94 -6.59
C ASP A 104 -7.52 -11.68 -7.47
N MET A 105 -7.56 -12.34 -8.64
CA MET A 105 -8.66 -12.25 -9.59
C MET A 105 -9.96 -12.83 -9.05
N ARG A 106 -9.91 -13.82 -8.16
CA ARG A 106 -11.10 -14.39 -7.51
C ARG A 106 -11.85 -13.30 -6.74
N LEU A 107 -11.13 -12.48 -5.97
CA LEU A 107 -11.73 -11.38 -5.22
C LEU A 107 -12.32 -10.29 -6.12
N HIS A 108 -11.74 -10.08 -7.31
CA HIS A 108 -12.31 -9.13 -8.29
C HIS A 108 -13.62 -9.66 -8.86
N GLU A 109 -13.70 -10.95 -9.12
CA GLU A 109 -14.93 -11.60 -9.55
C GLU A 109 -16.00 -11.51 -8.46
N SER A 110 -15.68 -11.85 -7.21
CA SER A 110 -16.58 -11.72 -6.06
C SER A 110 -17.08 -10.28 -5.89
N ALA A 111 -16.17 -9.29 -5.99
CA ALA A 111 -16.54 -7.87 -5.97
C ALA A 111 -17.53 -7.52 -7.09
N ARG A 112 -17.25 -7.96 -8.32
CA ARG A 112 -18.12 -7.72 -9.48
C ARG A 112 -19.49 -8.38 -9.30
N HIS A 113 -19.54 -9.60 -8.77
CA HIS A 113 -20.79 -10.32 -8.47
C HIS A 113 -21.64 -9.59 -7.42
N ALA A 114 -21.02 -9.01 -6.39
CA ALA A 114 -21.69 -8.18 -5.39
C ALA A 114 -22.07 -6.76 -5.92
N GLY A 115 -21.62 -6.37 -7.13
CA GLY A 115 -21.85 -5.02 -7.67
C GLY A 115 -20.88 -3.95 -7.14
N ALA A 116 -19.78 -4.38 -6.52
CA ALA A 116 -18.64 -3.55 -6.14
C ALA A 116 -17.59 -3.49 -7.26
N ARG A 117 -16.53 -2.71 -7.03
CA ARG A 117 -15.37 -2.62 -7.93
C ARG A 117 -14.22 -3.48 -7.39
N GLY A 118 -13.50 -4.17 -8.28
CA GLY A 118 -12.22 -4.83 -7.97
C GLY A 118 -11.06 -4.00 -8.53
N TRP A 119 -10.12 -3.61 -7.67
CA TRP A 119 -8.90 -2.89 -8.04
C TRP A 119 -7.68 -3.74 -7.68
N GLY A 120 -6.69 -3.75 -8.57
CA GLY A 120 -5.34 -4.20 -8.23
C GLY A 120 -4.70 -3.26 -7.20
N CYS A 121 -3.71 -3.76 -6.47
CA CYS A 121 -2.97 -2.99 -5.49
C CYS A 121 -2.29 -1.78 -6.15
N GLU A 122 -1.74 -1.92 -7.35
CA GLU A 122 -1.09 -0.84 -8.09
C GLU A 122 -2.07 0.29 -8.42
N ALA A 123 -3.29 -0.04 -8.87
CA ALA A 123 -4.32 0.95 -9.15
C ALA A 123 -4.76 1.72 -7.88
N PHE A 124 -4.78 1.04 -6.74
CA PHE A 124 -5.04 1.68 -5.46
C PHE A 124 -3.91 2.62 -5.03
N LEU A 125 -2.65 2.22 -5.24
CA LEU A 125 -1.48 3.07 -4.96
C LEU A 125 -1.47 4.32 -5.86
N ASP A 126 -1.75 4.17 -7.14
CA ASP A 126 -1.85 5.29 -8.09
C ASP A 126 -2.95 6.27 -7.66
N TRP A 127 -4.09 5.75 -7.21
CA TRP A 127 -5.17 6.57 -6.66
C TRP A 127 -4.75 7.33 -5.40
N LEU A 128 -4.04 6.68 -4.46
CA LEU A 128 -3.52 7.36 -3.26
C LEU A 128 -2.60 8.52 -3.63
N ILE A 129 -1.66 8.30 -4.57
CA ILE A 129 -0.74 9.33 -5.07
C ILE A 129 -1.51 10.48 -5.73
N GLN A 130 -2.54 10.15 -6.50
CA GLN A 130 -3.37 11.17 -7.15
C GLN A 130 -4.14 12.02 -6.13
N VAL A 131 -4.67 11.42 -5.06
CA VAL A 131 -5.35 12.17 -3.99
C VAL A 131 -4.37 13.06 -3.23
N GLU A 132 -3.17 12.56 -2.93
CA GLU A 132 -2.11 13.34 -2.31
C GLU A 132 -1.73 14.57 -3.15
N ARG A 133 -1.53 14.40 -4.47
CA ARG A 133 -1.23 15.51 -5.40
C ARG A 133 -2.34 16.57 -5.47
N ARG A 134 -3.59 16.18 -5.24
CA ARG A 134 -4.75 17.09 -5.27
C ARG A 134 -4.99 17.78 -3.92
N THR A 135 -4.36 17.30 -2.85
CA THR A 135 -4.55 17.85 -1.51
C THR A 135 -3.68 19.11 -1.35
N PRO A 136 -4.28 20.29 -1.10
CA PRO A 136 -3.52 21.53 -0.91
C PRO A 136 -2.56 21.39 0.28
N GLY A 137 -1.29 21.70 0.09
CA GLY A 137 -0.25 21.65 1.14
C GLY A 137 0.58 20.37 1.20
N ALA A 138 0.34 19.38 0.32
CA ALA A 138 1.31 18.30 0.13
C ALA A 138 2.64 18.86 -0.42
N PRO A 139 3.82 18.42 0.06
CA PRO A 139 5.09 18.87 -0.48
C PRO A 139 5.14 18.52 -1.97
N GLN A 140 5.07 19.53 -2.84
CA GLN A 140 5.28 19.33 -4.26
C GLN A 140 6.76 18.97 -4.44
N TYR A 141 7.04 17.73 -4.83
CA TYR A 141 8.35 17.40 -5.38
C TYR A 141 8.52 18.27 -6.62
N GLN A 142 9.31 19.33 -6.50
CA GLN A 142 9.89 20.05 -7.62
C GLN A 142 11.08 19.22 -8.06
N PRO A 143 11.02 18.55 -9.24
CA PRO A 143 12.21 17.96 -9.82
C PRO A 143 13.25 19.08 -9.91
N PRO A 144 14.54 18.80 -9.60
CA PRO A 144 15.57 19.79 -9.83
C PRO A 144 15.45 20.27 -11.28
N GLU A 145 15.41 21.60 -11.47
CA GLU A 145 15.41 22.18 -12.80
C GLU A 145 16.55 21.54 -13.59
N LYS A 146 16.19 20.89 -14.71
CA LYS A 146 17.23 20.40 -15.62
C LYS A 146 17.98 21.64 -16.09
N PRO A 147 19.31 21.71 -15.95
CA PRO A 147 20.07 22.83 -16.46
C PRO A 147 19.76 22.99 -17.95
N ASP A 148 19.44 24.21 -18.37
CA ASP A 148 19.17 24.56 -19.76
C ASP A 148 20.50 24.53 -20.54
N GLY A 149 20.87 23.36 -21.02
CA GLY A 149 22.03 23.18 -21.90
C GLY A 149 22.68 21.80 -21.79
N PRO A 150 23.43 21.37 -22.80
CA PRO A 150 24.34 20.23 -22.64
C PRO A 150 25.33 20.55 -21.51
N ALA A 151 25.60 19.56 -20.66
CA ALA A 151 26.61 19.69 -19.62
C ALA A 151 27.91 20.22 -20.21
N SER A 152 28.47 21.26 -19.60
CA SER A 152 29.77 21.78 -19.99
C SER A 152 30.84 20.69 -19.83
N SER A 153 31.95 20.80 -20.59
CA SER A 153 33.05 19.83 -20.48
C SER A 153 33.58 19.71 -19.05
N ASP A 154 33.58 20.82 -18.31
CA ASP A 154 34.03 20.87 -16.91
C ASP A 154 33.06 20.14 -15.97
N GLU A 155 31.75 20.21 -16.22
CA GLU A 155 30.75 19.45 -15.47
C GLU A 155 30.81 17.95 -15.77
N LEU A 156 31.08 17.58 -17.03
CA LEU A 156 31.25 16.18 -17.42
C LEU A 156 32.48 15.57 -16.73
N ASP A 157 33.60 16.30 -16.68
CA ASP A 157 34.82 15.88 -16.00
C ASP A 157 34.64 15.78 -14.48
N ALA A 158 33.89 16.70 -13.87
CA ALA A 158 33.56 16.64 -12.45
C ALA A 158 32.69 15.41 -12.13
N LEU A 159 31.73 15.08 -12.99
CA LEU A 159 30.89 13.90 -12.85
C LEU A 159 31.70 12.61 -13.03
N LEU A 160 32.56 12.53 -14.05
CA LEU A 160 33.43 11.39 -14.26
C LEU A 160 34.31 11.10 -13.04
N ARG A 161 34.89 12.15 -12.42
CA ARG A 161 35.65 12.02 -11.17
C ARG A 161 34.81 11.54 -9.99
N ALA A 162 33.56 11.96 -9.89
CA ALA A 162 32.67 11.55 -8.81
C ALA A 162 32.29 10.06 -8.89
N PHE A 163 32.29 9.47 -10.10
CA PHE A 163 31.98 8.06 -10.34
C PHE A 163 33.21 7.15 -10.45
N GLU A 164 34.43 7.70 -10.43
CA GLU A 164 35.65 6.89 -10.37
C GLU A 164 35.82 6.25 -8.98
N VAL A 165 35.43 4.98 -8.88
CA VAL A 165 35.67 4.15 -7.69
C VAL A 165 37.17 3.92 -7.53
N PRO A 166 37.80 4.29 -6.39
CA PRO A 166 39.23 4.08 -6.21
C PRO A 166 39.56 2.59 -6.21
N LYS A 167 40.50 2.20 -7.08
CA LYS A 167 40.97 0.81 -7.23
C LYS A 167 41.55 0.31 -5.90
N PRO A 168 41.12 -0.86 -5.38
CA PRO A 168 41.60 -1.34 -4.09
C PRO A 168 43.11 -1.60 -4.14
N ARG A 169 43.85 -1.00 -3.19
CA ARG A 169 45.29 -1.24 -3.01
C ARG A 169 45.52 -2.70 -2.63
N ARG A 170 46.25 -3.44 -3.48
CA ARG A 170 46.79 -4.77 -3.11
C ARG A 170 47.75 -4.59 -1.93
N ARG A 171 47.44 -5.22 -0.80
CA ARG A 171 48.37 -5.40 0.31
C ARG A 171 49.44 -6.41 -0.11
N THR A 172 50.68 -5.97 -0.19
CA THR A 172 51.89 -6.82 -0.13
C THR A 172 52.23 -7.13 1.31
#